data_AF-A0A7C4PCX6-F1
#
_entry.id   AF-A0A7C4PCX6-F1
#
_cell.length_a   1.000
_cell.length_b   1.000
_cell.length_c   1.000
_cell.angle_alpha   90.00
_cell.angle_beta   90.00
_cell.angle_gamma   90.00
#
_symmetry.space_group_name_H-M   'P 1'
#
loop_
_entity.id
_entity.type
_entity.pdbx_description
1 polymer ?
#
loop_
_entity_poly.entity_id
_entity_poly.type
_entity_poly.pdbx_seq_one_letter_code
_entity_poly.pdbx_strand_id
1 'polypeptide(L)'
;MIQDVIVLSALAILLIVLIWLLIQVFRAARIQRQWSTGWAKMATRHGMTLNSGATRSLLTGMYQGRILQIIGTYRSGIGIQIATNNYANNNLLMKSRGVAKRPLEEFEEFFERGFSIESRNPEFAIKLFANPALRKRLAPLASVAGLTITLSGEELSLTSSRLIYDPDELTSYLVVLSELATAIEAIKPLPIIHAPGIPIGS
;
A
#
# COMPACT_ATOMS: atom_id res chain seq x y z
N MET A 1 -22.58 56.67 -12.33
CA MET A 1 -21.18 56.68 -11.84
C MET A 1 -20.94 55.68 -10.70
N ILE A 2 -21.50 55.85 -9.50
CA ILE A 2 -21.26 54.90 -8.38
C ILE A 2 -21.76 53.48 -8.72
N GLN A 3 -22.96 53.38 -9.30
CA GLN A 3 -23.57 52.11 -9.69
C GLN A 3 -22.76 51.37 -10.77
N ASP A 4 -22.23 52.10 -11.76
CA ASP A 4 -21.39 51.52 -12.83
C ASP A 4 -20.07 50.97 -12.28
N VAL A 5 -19.46 51.70 -11.34
CA VAL A 5 -18.22 51.27 -10.66
C VAL A 5 -18.46 50.00 -9.83
N ILE A 6 -19.61 49.89 -9.15
CA ILE A 6 -19.98 48.70 -8.37
C ILE A 6 -20.17 47.49 -9.31
N VAL A 7 -20.86 47.66 -10.43
CA VAL A 7 -21.10 46.57 -11.40
C VAL A 7 -19.78 46.11 -12.05
N LEU A 8 -18.92 47.04 -12.46
CA LEU A 8 -17.60 46.73 -13.01
C LEU A 8 -16.72 46.00 -12.00
N SER A 9 -16.75 46.42 -10.74
CA SER A 9 -16.00 45.76 -9.66
C SER A 9 -16.51 44.33 -9.41
N ALA A 10 -17.82 44.13 -9.39
CA ALA A 10 -18.43 42.81 -9.21
C ALA A 10 -18.09 41.86 -10.37
N LEU A 11 -18.12 42.34 -11.62
CA LEU A 11 -17.71 41.56 -12.80
C LEU A 11 -16.23 41.18 -12.74
N ALA A 12 -15.35 42.11 -12.33
CA ALA A 12 -13.93 41.83 -12.19
C ALA A 12 -13.66 40.75 -11.13
N ILE A 13 -14.33 40.81 -9.98
CA ILE A 13 -14.23 39.78 -8.94
C ILE A 13 -14.72 38.42 -9.47
N LEU A 14 -15.86 38.39 -10.16
CA LEU A 14 -16.42 37.17 -10.71
C LEU A 14 -15.48 36.54 -11.75
N LEU A 15 -14.86 37.36 -12.60
CA LEU A 15 -13.85 36.92 -13.56
C LEU A 15 -12.62 36.31 -12.86
N ILE A 16 -12.12 36.95 -11.80
CA ILE A 16 -10.98 36.44 -11.03
C ILE A 16 -11.31 35.09 -10.40
N VAL A 17 -12.50 34.94 -9.80
CA VAL A 17 -12.97 33.67 -9.22
C VAL A 17 -13.08 32.60 -10.30
N LEU A 18 -13.62 32.93 -11.48
CA LEU A 18 -13.72 32.00 -12.60
C LEU A 18 -12.35 31.52 -13.08
N ILE A 19 -11.39 32.44 -13.25
CA ILE A 19 -10.02 32.11 -13.65
C ILE A 19 -9.36 31.20 -12.59
N TRP A 20 -9.53 31.51 -11.31
CA TRP A 20 -9.01 30.69 -10.23
C TRP A 20 -9.61 29.27 -10.24
N LEU A 21 -10.93 29.14 -10.43
CA LEU A 21 -11.59 27.85 -10.55
C LEU A 21 -11.10 27.05 -11.76
N LEU A 22 -10.94 27.71 -12.92
CA LEU A 22 -10.41 27.07 -14.12
C LEU A 22 -8.98 26.54 -13.89
N ILE A 23 -8.12 27.32 -13.23
CA ILE A 23 -6.76 26.87 -12.88
C ILE A 23 -6.81 25.60 -12.00
N GLN A 24 -7.71 25.55 -11.01
CA GLN A 24 -7.88 24.36 -10.17
C GLN A 24 -8.36 23.15 -10.97
N VAL A 25 -9.33 23.33 -11.86
CA VAL A 25 -9.83 22.27 -12.75
C VAL A 25 -8.72 21.76 -13.68
N PHE A 26 -7.94 22.64 -14.28
CA PHE A 26 -6.81 22.25 -15.13
C PHE A 26 -5.74 21.47 -14.36
N ARG A 27 -5.42 21.89 -13.13
CA ARG A 27 -4.49 21.16 -12.26
C ARG A 27 -5.03 19.77 -11.91
N ALA A 28 -6.30 19.67 -11.52
CA ALA A 28 -6.95 18.39 -11.22
C ALA A 28 -6.95 17.45 -12.44
N ALA A 29 -7.32 17.97 -13.62
CA ALA A 29 -7.32 17.21 -14.87
C ALA A 29 -5.91 16.73 -15.25
N ARG A 30 -4.88 17.56 -15.06
CA ARG A 30 -3.48 17.17 -15.30
C ARG A 30 -3.04 16.04 -14.38
N ILE A 31 -3.33 16.13 -13.09
CA ILE A 31 -3.01 15.08 -12.11
C ILE A 31 -3.73 13.78 -12.48
N GLN A 32 -5.01 13.86 -12.85
CA GLN A 32 -5.80 12.69 -13.28
C GLN A 32 -5.24 12.04 -14.55
N ARG A 33 -4.77 12.82 -15.53
CA ARG A 33 -4.11 12.29 -16.74
C ARG A 33 -2.79 11.60 -16.42
N GLN A 34 -1.96 12.20 -15.57
CA GLN A 34 -0.70 11.58 -15.15
C GLN A 34 -0.96 10.28 -14.41
N TRP A 35 -1.95 10.27 -13.54
CA TRP A 35 -2.39 9.11 -12.79
C TRP A 35 -2.85 7.97 -13.70
N SER A 36 -3.83 8.22 -14.58
CA SER A 36 -4.33 7.22 -15.53
C SER A 36 -3.24 6.68 -16.45
N THR A 37 -2.33 7.54 -16.92
CA THR A 37 -1.22 7.12 -17.80
C THR A 37 -0.22 6.22 -17.08
N GLY A 38 0.17 6.57 -15.84
CA GLY A 38 1.07 5.74 -15.03
C GLY A 38 0.47 4.35 -14.76
N TRP A 39 -0.81 4.32 -14.41
CA TRP A 39 -1.54 3.09 -14.11
C TRP A 39 -1.75 2.23 -15.35
N ALA A 40 -2.05 2.84 -16.51
CA ALA A 40 -2.14 2.13 -17.78
C ALA A 40 -0.79 1.52 -18.21
N LYS A 41 0.32 2.23 -17.97
CA LYS A 41 1.67 1.68 -18.19
C LYS A 41 1.95 0.48 -17.30
N MET A 42 1.60 0.55 -16.02
CA MET A 42 1.72 -0.58 -15.09
C MET A 42 0.86 -1.76 -15.55
N ALA A 43 -0.38 -1.50 -15.96
CA ALA A 43 -1.30 -2.51 -16.47
C ALA A 43 -0.67 -3.27 -17.65
N THR A 44 -0.17 -2.52 -18.63
CA THR A 44 0.46 -3.06 -19.83
C THR A 44 1.73 -3.84 -19.50
N ARG A 45 2.58 -3.31 -18.61
CA ARG A 45 3.85 -3.93 -18.21
C ARG A 45 3.67 -5.32 -17.58
N HIS A 46 2.58 -5.51 -16.83
CA HIS A 46 2.35 -6.75 -16.10
C HIS A 46 1.14 -7.57 -16.61
N GLY A 47 0.58 -7.23 -17.78
CA GLY A 47 -0.56 -7.93 -18.35
C GLY A 47 -1.82 -7.87 -17.46
N MET A 48 -2.03 -6.76 -16.76
CA MET A 48 -3.17 -6.53 -15.86
C MET A 48 -4.28 -5.76 -16.57
N THR A 49 -5.49 -5.92 -16.06
CA THR A 49 -6.66 -5.17 -16.51
C THR A 49 -6.78 -3.88 -15.72
N LEU A 50 -6.92 -2.75 -16.40
CA LEU A 50 -7.21 -1.45 -15.79
C LEU A 50 -8.69 -1.11 -15.92
N ASN A 51 -9.35 -0.89 -14.79
CA ASN A 51 -10.65 -0.27 -14.70
C ASN A 51 -10.48 1.13 -14.05
N SER A 52 -10.58 2.17 -14.86
CA SER A 52 -10.41 3.56 -14.40
C SER A 52 -11.73 4.32 -14.48
N GLY A 53 -12.09 4.96 -13.38
CA GLY A 53 -13.21 5.89 -13.26
C GLY A 53 -12.75 7.27 -12.82
N ALA A 54 -13.70 8.21 -12.68
CA ALA A 54 -13.38 9.61 -12.35
C ALA A 54 -12.64 9.79 -11.02
N THR A 55 -12.92 8.94 -10.02
CA THR A 55 -12.39 9.06 -8.65
C THR A 55 -11.61 7.84 -8.18
N ARG A 56 -11.60 6.75 -8.96
CA ARG A 56 -10.98 5.48 -8.58
C ARG A 56 -10.33 4.83 -9.80
N SER A 57 -9.14 4.27 -9.62
CA SER A 57 -8.51 3.38 -10.58
C SER A 57 -8.24 2.04 -9.92
N LEU A 58 -8.53 0.97 -10.64
CA LEU A 58 -8.42 -0.40 -10.18
C LEU A 58 -7.60 -1.18 -11.20
N LEU A 59 -6.48 -1.75 -10.78
CA LEU A 59 -5.76 -2.76 -11.55
C LEU A 59 -6.06 -4.13 -10.96
N THR A 60 -6.40 -5.09 -11.80
CA THR A 60 -6.57 -6.49 -11.40
C THR A 60 -5.79 -7.40 -12.34
N GLY A 61 -5.24 -8.47 -11.81
CA GLY A 61 -4.53 -9.45 -12.62
C GLY A 61 -3.84 -10.52 -11.78
N MET A 62 -2.87 -11.18 -12.38
CA MET A 62 -2.00 -12.12 -11.69
C MET A 62 -0.58 -11.58 -11.62
N TYR A 63 0.10 -11.76 -10.49
CA TYR A 63 1.51 -11.46 -10.35
C TYR A 63 2.21 -12.63 -9.66
N GLN A 64 3.17 -13.25 -10.36
CA GLN A 64 3.91 -14.44 -9.86
C GLN A 64 2.98 -15.56 -9.34
N GLY A 65 1.89 -15.83 -10.05
CA GLY A 65 0.93 -16.88 -9.70
C GLY A 65 -0.10 -16.51 -8.62
N ARG A 66 -0.11 -15.26 -8.13
CA ARG A 66 -1.05 -14.78 -7.11
C ARG A 66 -2.03 -13.78 -7.69
N ILE A 67 -3.27 -13.78 -7.19
CA ILE A 67 -4.26 -12.75 -7.53
C ILE A 67 -3.78 -11.41 -6.96
N LEU A 68 -3.78 -10.39 -7.80
CA LEU A 68 -3.38 -9.04 -7.43
C LEU A 68 -4.53 -8.05 -7.68
N GLN A 69 -4.71 -7.14 -6.72
CA GLN A 69 -5.57 -5.99 -6.83
C GLN A 69 -4.80 -4.73 -6.42
N ILE A 70 -4.76 -3.70 -7.27
CA ILE A 70 -4.22 -2.39 -6.92
C ILE A 70 -5.34 -1.37 -7.02
N ILE A 71 -5.59 -0.65 -5.94
CA ILE A 71 -6.66 0.34 -5.85
C ILE A 71 -6.04 1.71 -5.61
N GLY A 72 -6.39 2.65 -6.47
CA GLY A 72 -5.99 4.04 -6.36
C GLY A 72 -7.25 4.88 -6.19
N THR A 73 -7.26 5.70 -5.16
CA THR A 73 -8.28 6.71 -4.87
C THR A 73 -7.56 7.99 -4.45
N TYR A 74 -8.00 8.69 -3.40
CA TYR A 74 -7.14 9.64 -2.68
C TYR A 74 -6.00 8.94 -1.90
N ARG A 75 -6.02 7.61 -1.86
CA ARG A 75 -5.02 6.73 -1.24
C ARG A 75 -4.63 5.63 -2.23
N SER A 76 -3.45 5.06 -2.06
CA SER A 76 -3.00 3.91 -2.87
C SER A 76 -2.99 2.65 -2.01
N GLY A 77 -3.54 1.55 -2.54
CA GLY A 77 -3.55 0.24 -1.92
C GLY A 77 -3.13 -0.83 -2.92
N ILE A 78 -2.32 -1.78 -2.49
CA ILE A 78 -1.93 -2.98 -3.23
C ILE A 78 -2.34 -4.16 -2.35
N GLY A 79 -3.18 -5.05 -2.84
CA GLY A 79 -3.55 -6.32 -2.20
C GLY A 79 -3.10 -7.48 -3.05
N ILE A 80 -2.40 -8.44 -2.45
CA ILE A 80 -2.01 -9.72 -3.08
C ILE A 80 -2.60 -10.87 -2.27
N GLN A 81 -3.16 -11.85 -2.98
CA GLN A 81 -3.62 -13.08 -2.35
C GLN A 81 -2.43 -13.96 -2.01
N ILE A 82 -2.41 -14.49 -0.80
CA ILE A 82 -1.42 -15.42 -0.28
C ILE A 82 -2.05 -16.79 -0.14
N ALA A 83 -1.35 -17.82 -0.59
CA ALA A 83 -1.75 -19.21 -0.36
C ALA A 83 -1.06 -19.74 0.91
N THR A 84 -1.67 -19.56 2.10
CA THR A 84 -1.12 -20.09 3.35
C THR A 84 -2.14 -20.91 4.14
N ASN A 85 -1.80 -22.14 4.53
CA ASN A 85 -2.76 -23.03 5.17
C ASN A 85 -3.13 -22.63 6.63
N ASN A 86 -2.76 -21.42 7.09
CA ASN A 86 -2.82 -21.02 8.50
C ASN A 86 -3.37 -19.59 8.73
N TYR A 87 -4.42 -19.25 7.98
CA TYR A 87 -5.03 -17.91 7.93
C TYR A 87 -5.62 -17.40 9.25
N ALA A 88 -6.10 -18.30 10.12
CA ALA A 88 -6.82 -17.90 11.32
C ALA A 88 -5.91 -17.28 12.41
N ASN A 89 -4.65 -17.71 12.47
CA ASN A 89 -3.71 -17.33 13.53
C ASN A 89 -2.64 -16.33 13.09
N ASN A 90 -2.39 -16.22 11.78
CA ASN A 90 -1.34 -15.37 11.23
C ASN A 90 -1.93 -14.05 10.74
N ASN A 91 -2.20 -13.13 11.67
CA ASN A 91 -2.50 -11.74 11.36
C ASN A 91 -1.23 -10.89 11.55
N LEU A 92 -1.00 -9.95 10.64
CA LEU A 92 0.12 -9.00 10.72
C LEU A 92 -0.42 -7.59 10.53
N LEU A 93 0.04 -6.66 11.36
CA LEU A 93 -0.14 -5.24 11.17
C LEU A 93 1.22 -4.56 11.34
N MET A 94 1.74 -4.03 10.24
CA MET A 94 3.04 -3.39 10.20
C MET A 94 2.88 -1.96 9.71
N LYS A 95 3.16 -0.99 10.57
CA LYS A 95 2.99 0.45 10.29
C LYS A 95 4.36 1.11 10.16
N SER A 96 4.58 1.81 9.06
CA SER A 96 5.73 2.68 8.88
C SER A 96 5.62 3.91 9.78
N ARG A 97 6.72 4.24 10.46
CA ARG A 97 6.85 5.43 11.29
C ARG A 97 7.28 6.67 10.49
N GLY A 98 7.57 6.53 9.19
CA GLY A 98 7.96 7.64 8.34
C GLY A 98 9.29 8.28 8.74
N VAL A 99 10.23 7.47 9.21
CA VAL A 99 11.51 7.97 9.70
C VAL A 99 12.54 8.03 8.58
N ALA A 100 13.35 9.10 8.56
CA ALA A 100 14.45 9.22 7.62
C ALA A 100 15.62 8.30 8.04
N LYS A 101 16.26 7.65 7.06
CA LYS A 101 17.49 6.86 7.29
C LYS A 101 18.63 7.79 7.67
N ARG A 102 19.40 7.46 8.72
CA ARG A 102 20.58 8.23 9.10
C ARG A 102 21.81 7.82 8.25
N PRO A 103 22.79 8.70 8.03
CA PRO A 103 23.92 8.43 7.13
C PRO A 103 24.77 7.19 7.49
N LEU A 104 24.83 6.80 8.76
CA LEU A 104 25.63 5.67 9.27
C LEU A 104 24.76 4.53 9.83
N GLU A 105 23.43 4.62 9.68
CA GLU A 105 22.51 3.63 10.24
C GLU A 105 22.45 2.40 9.34
N GLU A 106 22.68 1.25 9.97
CA GLU A 106 22.54 -0.05 9.33
C GLU A 106 21.08 -0.33 8.99
N PHE A 107 20.83 -1.17 7.97
CA PHE A 107 19.46 -1.45 7.55
C PHE A 107 18.62 -2.13 8.63
N GLU A 108 19.25 -2.90 9.51
CA GLU A 108 18.56 -3.56 10.62
C GLU A 108 18.09 -2.54 11.66
N GLU A 109 18.97 -1.64 12.11
CA GLU A 109 18.59 -0.54 13.01
C GLU A 109 17.49 0.33 12.38
N PHE A 110 17.62 0.65 11.08
CA PHE A 110 16.62 1.42 10.36
C PHE A 110 15.26 0.72 10.30
N PHE A 111 15.25 -0.61 10.09
CA PHE A 111 14.03 -1.41 10.08
C PHE A 111 13.33 -1.40 11.44
N GLU A 112 14.07 -1.72 12.52
CA GLU A 112 13.52 -1.79 13.88
C GLU A 112 13.00 -0.42 14.35
N ARG A 113 13.72 0.66 14.05
CA ARG A 113 13.28 2.02 14.38
C ARG A 113 12.10 2.46 13.53
N GLY A 114 12.05 2.00 12.27
CA GLY A 114 11.15 2.51 11.25
C GLY A 114 9.78 1.85 11.20
N PHE A 115 9.60 0.69 11.83
CA PHE A 115 8.32 -0.01 11.86
C PHE A 115 7.76 -0.20 13.27
N SER A 116 6.43 -0.20 13.34
CA SER A 116 5.69 -0.81 14.45
C SER A 116 5.07 -2.10 13.93
N ILE A 117 5.36 -3.23 14.56
CA ILE A 117 4.90 -4.56 14.14
C ILE A 117 4.01 -5.14 15.22
N GLU A 118 2.78 -5.49 14.86
CA GLU A 118 1.80 -6.15 15.70
C GLU A 118 1.36 -7.45 15.02
N SER A 119 1.26 -8.53 15.78
CA SER A 119 0.78 -9.82 15.30
C SER A 119 -0.02 -10.50 16.40
N ARG A 120 -1.10 -11.20 16.03
CA ARG A 120 -1.82 -12.05 16.99
C ARG A 120 -1.02 -13.29 17.39
N ASN A 121 -0.01 -13.64 16.59
CA ASN A 121 0.94 -14.70 16.85
C ASN A 121 2.37 -14.12 16.87
N PRO A 122 2.93 -13.81 18.06
CA PRO A 122 4.27 -13.23 18.16
C PRO A 122 5.36 -14.13 17.56
N GLU A 123 5.25 -15.45 17.71
CA GLU A 123 6.22 -16.38 17.12
C GLU A 123 6.24 -16.32 15.60
N PHE A 124 5.08 -16.13 14.98
CA PHE A 124 4.99 -15.95 13.52
C PHE A 124 5.75 -14.70 13.08
N ALA A 125 5.55 -13.56 13.76
CA ALA A 125 6.26 -12.32 13.43
C ALA A 125 7.77 -12.48 13.64
N ILE A 126 8.20 -13.09 14.74
CA ILE A 126 9.62 -13.37 15.03
C ILE A 126 10.23 -14.23 13.92
N LYS A 127 9.56 -15.33 13.52
CA LYS A 127 10.05 -16.21 12.44
C LYS A 127 10.10 -15.49 11.09
N LEU A 128 9.09 -14.67 10.79
CA LEU A 128 9.03 -13.91 9.54
C LEU A 128 10.19 -12.92 9.43
N PHE A 129 10.43 -12.15 10.49
CA PHE A 129 11.47 -11.11 10.49
C PHE A 129 12.84 -11.61 10.94
N ALA A 130 13.00 -12.89 11.31
CA ALA A 130 14.31 -13.50 11.52
C ALA A 130 15.18 -13.47 10.25
N ASN A 131 14.58 -13.39 9.06
CA ASN A 131 15.30 -13.30 7.79
C ASN A 131 15.88 -11.88 7.57
N PRO A 132 17.20 -11.68 7.62
CA PRO A 132 17.82 -10.35 7.44
C PRO A 132 17.67 -9.82 6.01
N ALA A 133 17.58 -10.69 5.01
CA ALA A 133 17.37 -10.26 3.62
C ALA A 133 15.98 -9.64 3.44
N LEU A 134 14.95 -10.22 4.06
CA LEU A 134 13.59 -9.66 4.06
C LEU A 134 13.54 -8.30 4.77
N ARG A 135 14.15 -8.19 5.95
CA ARG A 135 14.24 -6.92 6.68
C ARG A 135 14.92 -5.84 5.84
N LYS A 136 16.04 -6.16 5.19
CA LYS A 136 16.75 -5.23 4.29
C LYS A 136 15.89 -4.76 3.11
N ARG A 137 15.05 -5.64 2.55
CA ARG A 137 14.13 -5.32 1.44
C ARG A 137 12.97 -4.44 1.88
N LEU A 138 12.46 -4.65 3.09
CA LEU A 138 11.37 -3.86 3.67
C LEU A 138 11.83 -2.51 4.23
N ALA A 139 13.08 -2.41 4.68
CA ALA A 139 13.61 -1.22 5.35
C ALA A 139 13.35 0.10 4.60
N PRO A 140 13.51 0.21 3.26
CA PRO A 140 13.19 1.45 2.53
C PRO A 140 11.75 1.94 2.74
N LEU A 141 10.78 1.04 2.94
CA LEU A 141 9.37 1.41 3.15
C LEU A 141 9.14 2.11 4.51
N ALA A 142 10.06 2.01 5.46
CA ALA A 142 9.96 2.65 6.78
C ALA A 142 10.07 4.18 6.71
N SER A 143 10.56 4.70 5.58
CA SER A 143 10.59 6.14 5.29
C SER A 143 9.23 6.68 4.79
N VAL A 144 8.32 5.79 4.36
CA VAL A 144 7.05 6.20 3.76
C VAL A 144 6.02 6.44 4.87
N ALA A 145 5.82 7.70 5.24
CA ALA A 145 4.88 8.07 6.29
C ALA A 145 3.45 7.58 6.01
N GLY A 146 2.82 6.97 7.02
CA GLY A 146 1.44 6.47 6.92
C GLY A 146 1.28 5.19 6.08
N LEU A 147 2.38 4.57 5.65
CA LEU A 147 2.33 3.26 5.01
C LEU A 147 1.96 2.18 6.02
N THR A 148 1.01 1.33 5.67
CA THR A 148 0.55 0.21 6.51
C THR A 148 0.52 -1.06 5.67
N ILE A 149 1.15 -2.12 6.17
CA ILE A 149 1.09 -3.47 5.62
C ILE A 149 0.21 -4.30 6.55
N THR A 150 -0.77 -5.02 5.99
CA THR A 150 -1.69 -5.86 6.76
C THR A 150 -1.77 -7.25 6.16
N LEU A 151 -1.71 -8.28 6.99
CA LEU A 151 -2.12 -9.64 6.64
C LEU A 151 -3.42 -9.93 7.36
N SER A 152 -4.49 -10.22 6.61
CA SER A 152 -5.77 -10.65 7.15
C SER A 152 -6.36 -11.75 6.28
N GLY A 153 -6.54 -12.93 6.85
CA GLY A 153 -6.96 -14.10 6.07
C GLY A 153 -5.95 -14.40 4.98
N GLU A 154 -6.44 -14.56 3.75
CA GLU A 154 -5.60 -14.81 2.56
C GLU A 154 -5.07 -13.53 1.90
N GLU A 155 -5.38 -12.34 2.43
CA GLU A 155 -5.01 -11.07 1.81
C GLU A 155 -3.83 -10.42 2.54
N LEU A 156 -2.74 -10.21 1.80
CA LEU A 156 -1.66 -9.31 2.21
C LEU A 156 -1.82 -8.00 1.46
N SER A 157 -2.04 -6.92 2.20
CA SER A 157 -2.23 -5.60 1.65
C SER A 157 -1.14 -4.62 2.10
N LEU A 158 -0.83 -3.66 1.25
CA LEU A 158 -0.01 -2.48 1.52
C LEU A 158 -0.84 -1.26 1.15
N THR A 159 -1.07 -0.39 2.11
CA THR A 159 -1.82 0.85 1.92
C THR A 159 -0.94 2.05 2.26
N SER A 160 -1.12 3.14 1.53
CA SER A 160 -0.43 4.39 1.78
C SER A 160 -1.42 5.56 1.72
N SER A 161 -1.22 6.53 2.59
CA SER A 161 -1.98 7.79 2.59
C SER A 161 -1.68 8.67 1.39
N ARG A 162 -0.55 8.45 0.70
CA ARG A 162 -0.21 9.17 -0.53
C ARG A 162 -0.80 8.50 -1.77
N LEU A 163 -1.19 9.34 -2.73
CA LEU A 163 -1.49 8.90 -4.08
C LEU A 163 -0.18 8.70 -4.84
N ILE A 164 0.00 7.51 -5.42
CA ILE A 164 1.21 7.11 -6.13
C ILE A 164 0.89 7.13 -7.63
N TYR A 165 1.59 8.02 -8.32
CA TYR A 165 1.42 8.24 -9.76
C TYR A 165 2.54 7.58 -10.58
N ASP A 166 3.67 7.30 -9.94
CA ASP A 166 4.83 6.70 -10.57
C ASP A 166 4.66 5.17 -10.66
N PRO A 167 4.59 4.59 -11.87
CA PRO A 167 4.50 3.15 -12.04
C PRO A 167 5.71 2.39 -11.48
N ASP A 168 6.90 3.01 -11.45
CA ASP A 168 8.12 2.35 -10.96
C ASP A 168 8.11 2.27 -9.43
N GLU A 169 7.53 3.28 -8.76
CA GLU A 169 7.28 3.22 -7.32
C GLU A 169 6.28 2.11 -6.96
N LEU A 170 5.14 2.03 -7.69
CA LEU A 170 4.16 0.96 -7.49
C LEU A 170 4.76 -0.43 -7.76
N THR A 171 5.59 -0.55 -8.79
CA THR A 171 6.30 -1.80 -9.11
C THR A 171 7.22 -2.19 -7.95
N SER A 172 7.94 -1.23 -7.38
CA SER A 172 8.84 -1.48 -6.23
C SER A 172 8.06 -1.99 -5.01
N TYR A 173 6.88 -1.42 -4.72
CA TYR A 173 6.03 -1.90 -3.64
C TYR A 173 5.47 -3.29 -3.92
N LEU A 174 5.04 -3.55 -5.15
CA LEU A 174 4.55 -4.86 -5.55
C LEU A 174 5.62 -5.94 -5.38
N VAL A 175 6.87 -5.66 -5.77
CA VAL A 175 7.99 -6.58 -5.60
C VAL A 175 8.20 -6.89 -4.11
N VAL A 176 8.28 -5.86 -3.26
CA VAL A 176 8.48 -6.04 -1.81
C VAL A 176 7.31 -6.80 -1.19
N LEU A 177 6.07 -6.52 -1.59
CA LEU A 177 4.89 -7.22 -1.10
C LEU A 177 4.88 -8.69 -1.52
N SER A 178 5.32 -9.01 -2.74
CA SER A 178 5.44 -10.39 -3.23
C SER A 178 6.56 -11.18 -2.53
N GLU A 179 7.69 -10.53 -2.24
CA GLU A 179 8.76 -11.12 -1.43
C GLU A 179 8.28 -11.42 0.00
N LEU A 180 7.51 -10.50 0.59
CA LEU A 180 6.89 -10.70 1.90
C LEU A 180 5.87 -11.84 1.87
N ALA A 181 5.01 -11.90 0.84
CA ALA A 181 4.07 -13.00 0.65
C ALA A 181 4.80 -14.36 0.59
N THR A 182 5.86 -14.44 -0.21
CA THR A 182 6.68 -15.66 -0.34
C THR A 182 7.32 -16.05 1.00
N ALA A 183 7.79 -15.08 1.78
CA ALA A 183 8.35 -15.34 3.10
C ALA A 183 7.28 -15.84 4.11
N ILE A 184 6.05 -15.31 4.04
CA ILE A 184 4.92 -15.77 4.86
C ILE A 184 4.55 -17.21 4.51
N GLU A 185 4.46 -17.54 3.22
CA GLU A 185 4.13 -18.90 2.74
C GLU A 185 5.19 -19.93 3.11
N ALA A 186 6.46 -19.52 3.22
CA ALA A 186 7.55 -20.40 3.64
C ALA A 186 7.50 -20.78 5.13
N ILE A 187 6.73 -20.06 5.96
CA ILE A 187 6.59 -20.38 7.38
C ILE A 187 5.65 -21.57 7.53
N LYS A 188 6.23 -22.74 7.82
CA LYS A 188 5.48 -23.96 8.10
C LYS A 188 4.49 -23.74 9.25
N PRO A 189 3.28 -24.33 9.17
CA PRO A 189 2.34 -24.28 10.29
C PRO A 189 2.99 -24.93 11.52
N LEU A 190 2.74 -24.34 12.68
CA LEU A 190 3.04 -25.00 13.95
C LEU A 190 2.26 -26.32 13.98
N PRO A 191 2.86 -27.43 14.45
CA PRO A 191 2.12 -28.68 14.61
C PRO A 191 0.90 -28.42 15.50
N ILE A 192 -0.27 -28.86 15.05
CA ILE A 192 -1.47 -28.89 15.89
C ILE A 192 -1.18 -29.89 16.99
N ILE A 193 -0.86 -29.42 18.19
CA ILE A 193 -0.74 -30.29 19.35
C ILE A 193 -2.18 -30.70 19.69
N HIS A 194 -2.59 -31.88 19.22
CA HIS A 194 -3.76 -32.53 19.80
C HIS A 194 -3.43 -32.77 21.27
N ALA A 195 -4.10 -32.03 22.16
CA ALA A 195 -4.04 -32.32 23.58
C ALA A 195 -4.33 -33.82 23.75
N PRO A 196 -3.47 -34.59 24.45
CA PRO A 196 -3.72 -36.00 24.67
C PRO A 196 -5.11 -36.13 25.28
N GLY A 197 -5.97 -36.89 24.60
CA GLY A 197 -7.35 -37.07 24.99
C GLY A 197 -7.41 -37.45 26.46
N ILE A 198 -8.17 -36.69 27.25
CA ILE A 198 -8.54 -37.09 28.60
C ILE A 198 -9.23 -38.45 28.44
N PRO A 199 -8.70 -39.55 29.00
CA PRO A 199 -9.37 -40.83 28.93
C PRO A 199 -10.74 -40.65 29.58
N ILE A 200 -11.79 -40.82 28.80
CA ILE A 200 -13.16 -40.92 29.32
C ILE A 200 -13.18 -42.27 30.05
N GLY A 201 -13.02 -42.23 31.36
CA GLY A 201 -13.08 -43.42 32.21
C GLY A 201 -14.44 -44.09 32.04
N SER A 202 -14.40 -45.36 31.67
CA SER A 202 -15.51 -46.32 31.78
C SER A 202 -15.55 -46.92 33.18
#